data_AF-A0A099P082-F1
#
_entry.id   AF-A0A099P082-F1
#
_cell.length_a   1.000
_cell.length_b   1.000
_cell.length_c   1.000
_cell.angle_alpha   90.00
_cell.angle_beta   90.00
_cell.angle_gamma   90.00
#
_symmetry.space_group_name_H-M   'P 1'
#
loop_
_entity.id
_entity.type
_entity.pdbx_description
1 polymer ?
#
loop_
_entity_poly.entity_id
_entity_poly.type
_entity_poly.pdbx_seq_one_letter_code
_entity_poly.pdbx_strand_id
1 'polypeptide(L)'
;MSFITDSSTPLTSILAGSSSGLLVRFFISPIDVVKIRLQLSNHSSLTSTVYHIVRKEGIRAFWKGNIPAELLYVIYGASQFTSFTIVSNVVPLHDGPLKDMIVGATAGSMATVISYPFDLLRTRLASYTKSGSKSLLLSIREIWKENGPLGFFKGCQVGIGYISILTGISFGSYSFMKRRDMDSAVAGGIAGLLSKTFVYPLDLIKRRLQIKGNLLNHIKQIYRINGFRGFYRGLSLALLKSVPSTALSLYFYEFFTKLYS
;
A
#
# COMPACT_ATOMS: atom_id res chain seq x y z
N MET A 1 2.40 -6.54 -24.36
CA MET A 1 2.16 -7.32 -23.13
C MET A 1 2.32 -8.79 -23.50
N SER A 2 3.51 -9.17 -23.96
CA SER A 2 3.76 -10.40 -24.73
C SER A 2 5.18 -10.93 -24.55
N PHE A 3 5.72 -10.87 -23.32
CA PHE A 3 7.09 -11.32 -23.04
C PHE A 3 7.22 -12.25 -21.81
N ILE A 4 6.16 -12.93 -21.37
CA ILE A 4 6.25 -13.83 -20.19
C ILE A 4 5.28 -15.04 -20.25
N THR A 5 5.03 -15.68 -21.39
CA THR A 5 3.99 -16.73 -21.47
C THR A 5 4.35 -18.11 -22.00
N ASP A 6 5.62 -18.46 -22.27
CA ASP A 6 5.86 -19.71 -23.04
C ASP A 6 6.66 -20.85 -22.39
N SER A 7 6.84 -20.91 -21.06
CA SER A 7 7.45 -22.14 -20.47
C SER A 7 7.23 -22.45 -18.99
N SER A 8 6.40 -21.68 -18.25
CA SER A 8 6.20 -21.95 -16.81
C SER A 8 4.86 -22.65 -16.55
N THR A 9 4.88 -23.77 -15.83
CA THR A 9 3.65 -24.40 -15.33
C THR A 9 2.96 -23.46 -14.33
N PRO A 10 1.62 -23.54 -14.16
CA PRO A 10 0.91 -22.70 -13.18
C PRO A 10 1.52 -22.77 -11.77
N LEU A 11 2.03 -23.94 -11.38
CA LEU A 11 2.70 -24.14 -10.10
C LEU A 11 4.03 -23.39 -10.01
N THR A 12 4.85 -23.37 -11.06
CA THR A 12 6.12 -22.63 -11.06
C THR A 12 5.88 -21.12 -11.03
N SER A 13 4.84 -20.61 -11.72
CA SER A 13 4.46 -19.18 -11.63
C SER A 13 3.98 -18.78 -10.23
N ILE A 14 3.22 -19.65 -9.54
CA ILE A 14 2.77 -19.39 -8.16
C ILE A 14 3.96 -19.38 -7.19
N LEU A 15 4.86 -20.36 -7.29
CA LEU A 15 6.04 -20.42 -6.44
C LEU A 15 6.99 -19.25 -6.71
N ALA A 16 7.25 -18.92 -7.98
CA ALA A 16 8.09 -17.79 -8.36
C ALA A 16 7.50 -16.46 -7.90
N GLY A 17 6.20 -16.26 -8.09
CA GLY A 17 5.48 -15.08 -7.61
C GLY A 17 5.52 -14.94 -6.08
N SER A 18 5.33 -16.03 -5.35
CA SER A 18 5.36 -16.04 -3.88
C SER A 18 6.75 -15.74 -3.33
N SER A 19 7.78 -16.43 -3.84
CA SER A 19 9.18 -16.22 -3.44
C SER A 19 9.68 -14.81 -3.80
N SER A 20 9.31 -14.32 -4.99
CA SER A 20 9.59 -12.95 -5.42
C SER A 20 8.95 -11.93 -4.48
N GLY A 21 7.66 -12.10 -4.17
CA GLY A 21 6.93 -11.21 -3.28
C GLY A 21 7.60 -11.05 -1.91
N LEU A 22 8.00 -12.17 -1.30
CA LEU A 22 8.69 -12.18 0.00
C LEU A 22 10.05 -11.44 -0.06
N LEU A 23 10.86 -11.69 -1.09
CA LEU A 23 12.17 -11.02 -1.22
C LEU A 23 12.01 -9.53 -1.50
N VAL A 24 11.13 -9.12 -2.41
CA VAL A 24 10.86 -7.70 -2.68
C VAL A 24 10.49 -6.99 -1.40
N ARG A 25 9.63 -7.59 -0.57
CA ARG A 25 9.16 -6.98 0.67
C ARG A 25 10.26 -6.83 1.70
N PHE A 26 11.16 -7.80 1.80
CA PHE A 26 12.34 -7.67 2.64
C PHE A 26 13.16 -6.40 2.31
N PHE A 27 13.40 -6.12 1.02
CA PHE A 27 14.15 -4.93 0.60
C PHE A 27 13.34 -3.62 0.70
N ILE A 28 12.02 -3.68 0.54
CA ILE A 28 11.14 -2.51 0.52
C ILE A 28 10.67 -2.09 1.92
N SER A 29 10.61 -3.02 2.88
CA SER A 29 10.13 -2.77 4.24
C SER A 29 10.80 -1.57 4.94
N PRO A 30 12.13 -1.38 4.86
CA PRO A 30 12.79 -0.23 5.48
C PRO A 30 12.19 1.12 5.05
N ILE A 31 11.91 1.29 3.75
CA ILE A 31 11.34 2.53 3.22
C ILE A 31 9.91 2.72 3.74
N ASP A 32 9.13 1.64 3.84
CA ASP A 32 7.76 1.68 4.35
C ASP A 32 7.70 2.07 5.83
N VAL A 33 8.59 1.53 6.67
CA VAL A 33 8.65 1.90 8.10
C VAL A 33 9.02 3.36 8.27
N VAL A 34 10.02 3.86 7.53
CA VAL A 34 10.41 5.27 7.56
C VAL A 34 9.26 6.16 7.09
N LYS A 35 8.59 5.79 6.00
CA LYS A 35 7.41 6.52 5.47
C LYS A 35 6.31 6.62 6.52
N ILE A 36 5.92 5.50 7.14
CA ILE A 36 4.85 5.46 8.15
C ILE A 36 5.19 6.38 9.33
N ARG A 37 6.42 6.31 9.85
CA ARG A 37 6.85 7.16 10.97
C ARG A 37 6.89 8.63 10.61
N LEU A 38 7.35 8.94 9.40
CA LEU A 38 7.36 10.31 8.90
C LEU A 38 5.94 10.87 8.76
N GLN A 39 4.97 10.08 8.27
CA GLN A 39 3.56 10.48 8.15
C GLN A 39 2.89 10.70 9.51
N LEU A 40 3.27 9.93 10.54
CA LEU A 40 2.69 10.03 11.89
C LEU A 40 3.33 11.14 12.75
N SER A 41 4.56 11.53 12.44
CA SER A 41 5.26 12.62 13.11
C SER A 41 4.88 13.98 12.52
N ASN A 42 4.81 15.01 13.37
CA ASN A 42 4.56 16.40 12.95
C ASN A 42 5.84 17.20 12.74
N HIS A 43 6.95 16.82 13.39
CA HIS A 43 8.16 17.66 13.49
C HIS A 43 9.46 16.97 13.03
N SER A 44 9.50 15.64 12.90
CA SER A 44 10.73 14.94 12.52
C SER A 44 11.10 15.15 11.04
N SER A 45 12.38 15.36 10.74
CA SER A 45 12.87 15.25 9.37
C SER A 45 13.05 13.78 8.99
N LEU A 46 13.30 13.52 7.71
CA LEU A 46 13.69 12.18 7.23
C LEU A 46 14.95 11.69 7.96
N THR A 47 15.98 12.55 8.01
CA THR A 47 17.26 12.26 8.65
C THR A 47 17.11 12.00 10.14
N SER A 48 16.32 12.80 10.86
CA SER A 48 16.11 12.56 12.29
C SER A 48 15.30 11.28 12.56
N THR A 49 14.36 10.94 11.68
CA THR A 49 13.60 9.68 11.76
C THR A 49 14.52 8.46 11.56
N VAL A 50 15.40 8.49 10.55
CA VAL A 50 16.38 7.43 10.29
C VAL A 50 17.40 7.33 11.41
N TYR A 51 17.94 8.47 11.85
CA TYR A 51 18.88 8.53 12.98
C TYR A 51 18.27 7.92 14.24
N HIS A 52 17.02 8.24 14.57
CA HIS A 52 16.33 7.67 15.72
C HIS A 52 16.18 6.16 15.59
N ILE A 53 15.78 5.64 14.43
CA ILE A 53 15.67 4.19 14.19
C ILE A 53 17.02 3.51 14.47
N VAL A 54 18.10 3.99 13.82
CA VAL A 54 19.42 3.36 13.89
C VAL A 54 19.99 3.44 15.31
N ARG A 55 19.91 4.60 15.96
CA ARG A 55 20.60 4.85 17.24
C ARG A 55 19.79 4.49 18.49
N LYS A 56 18.45 4.54 18.43
CA LYS A 56 17.59 4.33 19.62
C LYS A 56 16.85 3.00 19.61
N GLU A 57 16.62 2.40 18.45
CA GLU A 57 15.84 1.16 18.34
C GLU A 57 16.63 -0.02 17.74
N GLY A 58 17.68 0.28 16.96
CA GLY A 58 18.52 -0.71 16.28
C GLY A 58 18.00 -1.07 14.88
N ILE A 59 18.88 -1.70 14.09
CA ILE A 59 18.65 -1.94 12.66
C ILE A 59 17.40 -2.80 12.37
N ARG A 60 17.05 -3.73 13.27
CA ARG A 60 15.86 -4.59 13.10
C ARG A 60 14.55 -3.79 13.10
N ALA A 61 14.54 -2.56 13.62
CA ALA A 61 13.34 -1.73 13.65
C ALA A 61 12.83 -1.32 12.25
N PHE A 62 13.67 -1.38 11.21
CA PHE A 62 13.25 -1.17 9.81
C PHE A 62 12.31 -2.26 9.26
N TRP A 63 12.18 -3.40 9.95
CA TRP A 63 11.27 -4.49 9.59
C TRP A 63 10.09 -4.64 10.55
N LYS A 64 9.84 -3.66 11.43
CA LYS A 64 8.67 -3.65 12.30
C LYS A 64 7.39 -3.66 11.47
N GLY A 65 6.57 -4.70 11.68
CA GLY A 65 5.32 -4.90 10.96
C GLY A 65 5.47 -5.60 9.61
N ASN A 66 6.63 -6.21 9.28
CA ASN A 66 6.78 -6.93 8.02
C ASN A 66 5.82 -8.11 7.89
N ILE A 67 5.66 -8.94 8.93
CA ILE A 67 4.75 -10.10 8.92
C ILE A 67 3.31 -9.74 8.50
N PRO A 68 2.61 -8.80 9.17
CA PRO A 68 1.29 -8.39 8.69
C PRO A 68 1.33 -7.66 7.34
N ALA A 69 2.46 -7.06 6.95
CA ALA A 69 2.60 -6.48 5.61
C ALA A 69 2.63 -7.54 4.50
N GLU A 70 3.26 -8.70 4.74
CA GLU A 70 3.26 -9.84 3.82
C GLU A 70 1.84 -10.40 3.66
N LEU A 71 1.20 -10.70 4.79
CA LEU A 71 -0.17 -11.22 4.81
C LEU A 71 -1.14 -10.27 4.11
N LEU A 72 -1.01 -8.96 4.37
CA LEU A 72 -1.74 -7.92 3.66
C LEU A 72 -1.56 -8.04 2.15
N TYR A 73 -0.32 -8.16 1.65
CA TYR A 73 -0.05 -8.16 0.21
C TYR A 73 -0.66 -9.39 -0.48
N VAL A 74 -0.47 -10.57 0.12
CA VAL A 74 -1.02 -11.84 -0.39
C VAL A 74 -2.55 -11.79 -0.40
N ILE A 75 -3.17 -11.43 0.72
CA ILE A 75 -4.63 -11.41 0.87
C ILE A 75 -5.24 -10.34 -0.04
N TYR A 76 -4.64 -9.15 -0.10
CA TYR A 76 -5.13 -8.08 -0.96
C TYR A 76 -5.05 -8.48 -2.43
N GLY A 77 -3.92 -9.05 -2.89
CA GLY A 77 -3.76 -9.49 -4.27
C GLY A 77 -4.78 -10.55 -4.67
N ALA A 78 -4.92 -11.61 -3.86
CA ALA A 78 -5.89 -12.69 -4.11
C ALA A 78 -7.34 -12.18 -4.10
N SER A 79 -7.69 -11.35 -3.11
CA SER A 79 -9.03 -10.78 -2.98
C SER A 79 -9.35 -9.82 -4.11
N GLN A 80 -8.40 -8.98 -4.52
CA GLN A 80 -8.57 -8.02 -5.60
C GLN A 80 -8.78 -8.75 -6.93
N PHE A 81 -7.95 -9.73 -7.26
CA PHE A 81 -8.07 -10.48 -8.51
C PHE A 81 -9.41 -11.23 -8.57
N THR A 82 -9.75 -11.98 -7.51
CA THR A 82 -11.03 -12.71 -7.44
C THR A 82 -12.22 -11.77 -7.54
N SER A 83 -12.20 -10.66 -6.80
CA SER A 83 -13.28 -9.66 -6.86
C SER A 83 -13.36 -8.99 -8.22
N PHE A 84 -12.22 -8.73 -8.87
CA PHE A 84 -12.17 -8.15 -10.20
C PHE A 84 -12.87 -9.06 -11.21
N THR A 85 -12.54 -10.35 -11.23
CA THR A 85 -13.17 -11.35 -12.12
C THR A 85 -14.67 -11.48 -11.88
N ILE A 86 -15.11 -11.52 -10.62
CA ILE A 86 -16.54 -11.63 -10.31
C ILE A 86 -17.27 -10.36 -10.77
N VAL A 87 -16.78 -9.18 -10.41
CA VAL A 87 -17.44 -7.92 -10.72
C VAL A 87 -17.41 -7.62 -12.22
N SER A 88 -16.32 -7.95 -12.94
CA SER A 88 -16.23 -7.76 -14.40
C SER A 88 -17.28 -8.55 -15.17
N ASN A 89 -17.67 -9.72 -14.65
CA ASN A 89 -18.67 -10.60 -15.28
C ASN A 89 -20.11 -10.18 -14.96
N VAL A 90 -20.33 -9.47 -13.85
CA VAL A 90 -21.67 -9.06 -13.40
C VAL A 90 -22.03 -7.65 -13.86
N VAL A 91 -21.04 -6.76 -14.05
CA VAL A 91 -21.29 -5.37 -14.47
C VAL A 91 -21.68 -5.33 -15.95
N PRO A 92 -22.91 -4.89 -16.30
CA PRO A 92 -23.43 -4.91 -17.67
C PRO A 92 -22.97 -3.65 -18.45
N LEU A 93 -21.68 -3.35 -18.40
CA LEU A 93 -21.07 -2.26 -19.17
C LEU A 93 -20.24 -2.86 -20.31
N HIS A 94 -20.21 -2.13 -21.43
CA HIS A 94 -19.28 -2.42 -22.51
C HIS A 94 -17.84 -2.23 -22.04
N ASP A 95 -16.93 -3.01 -22.62
CA ASP A 95 -15.51 -2.90 -22.30
C ASP A 95 -15.00 -1.50 -22.62
N GLY A 96 -14.30 -0.93 -21.65
CA GLY A 96 -13.78 0.43 -21.76
C GLY A 96 -13.49 1.06 -20.40
N PRO A 97 -12.95 2.28 -20.41
CA PRO A 97 -12.43 2.96 -19.22
C PRO A 97 -13.40 3.04 -18.04
N LEU A 98 -14.69 3.22 -18.32
CA LEU A 98 -15.71 3.34 -17.30
C LEU A 98 -15.97 2.01 -16.58
N LYS A 99 -16.03 0.90 -17.34
CA LYS A 99 -16.14 -0.45 -16.78
C LYS A 99 -14.92 -0.77 -15.92
N ASP A 100 -13.73 -0.55 -16.44
CA ASP A 100 -12.47 -0.81 -15.72
C ASP A 100 -12.37 0.00 -14.42
N MET A 101 -12.82 1.26 -14.45
CA MET A 101 -12.89 2.11 -13.27
C MET A 101 -13.84 1.56 -12.20
N ILE A 102 -15.07 1.18 -12.59
CA ILE A 102 -16.08 0.67 -11.65
C ILE A 102 -15.68 -0.69 -11.09
N VAL A 103 -15.25 -1.60 -11.95
CA VAL A 103 -14.79 -2.94 -11.56
C VAL A 103 -13.56 -2.81 -10.66
N GLY A 104 -12.58 -2.00 -11.05
CA GLY A 104 -11.36 -1.78 -10.27
C GLY A 104 -11.62 -1.13 -8.91
N ALA A 105 -12.51 -0.13 -8.83
CA ALA A 105 -12.86 0.52 -7.58
C ALA A 105 -13.60 -0.42 -6.62
N THR A 106 -14.55 -1.21 -7.15
CA THR A 106 -15.32 -2.18 -6.37
C THR A 106 -14.43 -3.32 -5.88
N ALA A 107 -13.63 -3.91 -6.77
CA ALA A 107 -12.70 -4.98 -6.44
C ALA A 107 -11.62 -4.52 -5.44
N GLY A 108 -11.06 -3.32 -5.65
CA GLY A 108 -10.09 -2.72 -4.72
C GLY A 108 -10.69 -2.41 -3.35
N SER A 109 -11.94 -1.97 -3.29
CA SER A 109 -12.67 -1.74 -2.04
C SER A 109 -12.92 -3.04 -1.28
N MET A 110 -13.38 -4.08 -1.98
CA MET A 110 -13.59 -5.42 -1.39
C MET A 110 -12.28 -5.99 -0.84
N ALA A 111 -11.21 -5.93 -1.64
CA ALA A 111 -9.88 -6.36 -1.21
C ALA A 111 -9.39 -5.57 0.01
N THR A 112 -9.63 -4.24 0.02
CA THR A 112 -9.26 -3.38 1.16
C THR A 112 -9.97 -3.79 2.43
N VAL A 113 -11.27 -4.12 2.37
CA VAL A 113 -12.04 -4.58 3.54
C VAL A 113 -11.49 -5.92 4.04
N ILE A 114 -11.34 -6.91 3.15
CA ILE A 114 -10.88 -8.26 3.51
C ILE A 114 -9.48 -8.20 4.13
N SER A 115 -8.57 -7.42 3.56
CA SER A 115 -7.19 -7.33 4.01
C SER A 115 -6.96 -6.29 5.13
N TYR A 116 -8.01 -5.58 5.56
CA TYR A 116 -7.88 -4.40 6.44
C TYR A 116 -7.21 -4.69 7.79
N PRO A 117 -7.51 -5.80 8.51
CA PRO A 117 -6.88 -6.09 9.80
C PRO A 117 -5.35 -6.11 9.72
N PHE A 118 -4.79 -6.60 8.62
CA PHE A 118 -3.35 -6.66 8.39
C PHE A 118 -2.75 -5.28 8.09
N ASP A 119 -3.47 -4.42 7.37
CA ASP A 119 -3.05 -3.03 7.15
C ASP A 119 -3.01 -2.22 8.45
N LEU A 120 -4.00 -2.43 9.35
CA LEU A 120 -3.99 -1.81 10.67
C LEU A 120 -2.81 -2.30 11.52
N LEU A 121 -2.61 -3.63 11.60
CA LEU A 121 -1.55 -4.25 12.39
C LEU A 121 -0.17 -3.81 11.92
N ARG A 122 0.04 -3.80 10.60
CA ARG A 122 1.26 -3.28 9.97
C ARG A 122 1.54 -1.85 10.42
N THR A 123 0.55 -0.97 10.32
CA THR A 123 0.72 0.45 10.65
C THR A 123 1.03 0.66 12.13
N ARG A 124 0.31 -0.06 13.02
CA ARG A 124 0.55 0.00 14.47
C ARG A 124 1.95 -0.48 14.83
N LEU A 125 2.40 -1.61 14.30
CA LEU A 125 3.73 -2.14 14.58
C LEU A 125 4.85 -1.25 14.03
N ALA A 126 4.71 -0.74 12.80
CA ALA A 126 5.69 0.17 12.20
C ALA A 126 5.79 1.50 12.98
N SER A 127 4.68 1.97 13.55
CA SER A 127 4.63 3.20 14.36
C SER A 127 5.23 3.07 15.76
N TYR A 128 5.48 1.85 16.24
CA TYR A 128 5.94 1.62 17.60
C TYR A 128 7.42 1.98 17.77
N THR A 129 7.70 3.05 18.53
CA THR A 129 9.05 3.63 18.69
C THR A 129 9.74 3.33 20.03
N LYS A 130 9.05 2.71 21.00
CA LYS A 130 9.69 2.34 22.27
C LYS A 130 10.73 1.24 22.05
N SER A 131 11.73 1.19 22.95
CA SER A 131 12.74 0.12 22.98
C SER A 131 12.06 -1.25 23.10
N GLY A 132 12.50 -2.20 22.29
CA GLY A 132 11.81 -3.49 22.09
C GLY A 132 10.85 -3.49 20.88
N SER A 133 10.57 -4.69 20.36
CA SER A 133 9.52 -4.87 19.36
C SER A 133 8.22 -5.24 20.08
N LYS A 134 7.12 -4.54 19.75
CA LYS A 134 5.81 -5.00 20.18
C LYS A 134 5.46 -6.24 19.39
N SER A 135 5.18 -7.35 20.08
CA SER A 135 4.76 -8.58 19.40
C SER A 135 3.44 -8.35 18.66
N LEU A 136 3.29 -9.01 17.50
CA LEU A 136 2.06 -9.03 16.72
C LEU A 136 0.88 -9.52 17.58
N LEU A 137 1.09 -10.58 18.34
CA LEU A 137 0.07 -11.18 19.22
C LEU A 137 -0.38 -10.22 20.32
N LEU A 138 0.56 -9.47 20.90
CA LEU A 138 0.23 -8.44 21.90
C LEU A 138 -0.62 -7.34 21.28
N SER A 139 -0.28 -6.90 20.06
CA SER A 139 -1.07 -5.89 19.35
C SER A 139 -2.48 -6.37 19.03
N ILE A 140 -2.64 -7.63 18.62
CA ILE A 140 -3.95 -8.27 18.39
C ILE A 140 -4.75 -8.31 19.70
N ARG A 141 -4.14 -8.80 20.79
CA ARG A 141 -4.78 -8.92 22.09
C ARG A 141 -5.24 -7.57 22.64
N GLU A 142 -4.44 -6.53 22.51
CA GLU A 142 -4.81 -5.18 22.93
C GLU A 142 -5.97 -4.62 22.11
N ILE A 143 -5.95 -4.75 20.78
CA ILE A 143 -7.08 -4.31 19.93
C ILE A 143 -8.36 -5.01 20.35
N TRP A 144 -8.30 -6.33 20.51
CA TRP A 144 -9.43 -7.15 20.90
C TRP A 144 -10.00 -6.73 22.26
N LYS A 145 -9.14 -6.51 23.26
CA LYS A 145 -9.56 -6.09 24.60
C LYS A 145 -10.13 -4.67 24.65
N GLU A 146 -9.54 -3.72 23.92
CA GLU A 146 -9.92 -2.31 23.99
C GLU A 146 -11.14 -1.97 23.13
N ASN A 147 -11.26 -2.56 21.93
CA ASN A 147 -12.22 -2.14 20.91
C ASN A 147 -13.00 -3.32 20.28
N GLY A 148 -12.73 -4.56 20.71
CA GLY A 148 -13.33 -5.75 20.10
C GLY A 148 -12.94 -5.97 18.63
N PRO A 149 -13.72 -6.77 17.88
CA PRO A 149 -13.42 -7.09 16.48
C PRO A 149 -13.51 -5.86 15.55
N LEU A 150 -14.40 -4.91 15.83
CA LEU A 150 -14.52 -3.67 15.05
C LEU A 150 -13.28 -2.78 15.18
N GLY A 151 -12.50 -2.94 16.25
CA GLY A 151 -11.21 -2.28 16.43
C GLY A 151 -10.23 -2.51 15.28
N PHE A 152 -10.31 -3.68 14.62
CA PHE A 152 -9.46 -4.03 13.48
C PHE A 152 -9.78 -3.21 12.23
N PHE A 153 -11.00 -2.65 12.13
CA PHE A 153 -11.50 -1.89 10.97
C PHE A 153 -11.46 -0.38 11.17
N LYS A 154 -10.75 0.09 12.20
CA LYS A 154 -10.61 1.51 12.51
C LYS A 154 -9.94 2.29 11.37
N GLY A 155 -10.73 3.11 10.69
CA GLY A 155 -10.30 3.91 9.54
C GLY A 155 -10.52 3.23 8.18
N CYS A 156 -11.27 2.13 8.12
CA CYS A 156 -11.55 1.40 6.89
C CYS A 156 -12.26 2.27 5.85
N GLN A 157 -13.20 3.12 6.29
CA GLN A 157 -13.88 4.10 5.44
C GLN A 157 -12.92 5.01 4.65
N VAL A 158 -11.84 5.48 5.28
CA VAL A 158 -10.83 6.30 4.60
C VAL A 158 -10.01 5.45 3.63
N GLY A 159 -9.79 4.17 3.95
CA GLY A 159 -9.16 3.20 3.04
C GLY A 159 -9.99 2.91 1.79
N ILE A 160 -11.30 2.75 1.93
CA ILE A 160 -12.24 2.57 0.82
C ILE A 160 -12.28 3.83 -0.03
N GLY A 161 -12.42 5.01 0.58
CA GLY A 161 -12.36 6.29 -0.15
C GLY A 161 -11.03 6.48 -0.89
N TYR A 162 -9.91 6.13 -0.25
CA TYR A 162 -8.58 6.14 -0.87
C TYR A 162 -8.54 5.29 -2.14
N ILE A 163 -8.97 4.02 -2.09
CA ILE A 163 -8.83 3.12 -3.24
C ILE A 163 -9.77 3.51 -4.38
N SER A 164 -11.00 3.91 -4.07
CA SER A 164 -11.97 4.33 -5.10
C SER A 164 -11.49 5.56 -5.87
N ILE A 165 -10.97 6.58 -5.16
CA ILE A 165 -10.44 7.79 -5.79
C ILE A 165 -9.14 7.48 -6.55
N LEU A 166 -8.26 6.65 -5.97
CA LEU A 166 -7.01 6.25 -6.62
C LEU A 166 -7.30 5.58 -7.98
N THR A 167 -8.21 4.61 -7.99
CA THR A 167 -8.59 3.89 -9.20
C THR A 167 -9.27 4.81 -10.21
N GLY A 168 -10.17 5.69 -9.77
CA GLY A 168 -10.84 6.65 -10.64
C GLY A 168 -9.88 7.60 -11.35
N ILE A 169 -8.97 8.23 -10.60
CA ILE A 169 -7.97 9.14 -11.18
C ILE A 169 -7.01 8.35 -12.08
N SER A 170 -6.65 7.11 -11.73
CA SER A 170 -5.70 6.32 -12.50
C SER A 170 -6.26 5.92 -13.85
N PHE A 171 -7.45 5.34 -13.90
CA PHE A 171 -8.08 4.95 -15.18
C PHE A 171 -8.47 6.17 -16.02
N GLY A 172 -8.98 7.24 -15.39
CA GLY A 172 -9.30 8.48 -16.08
C GLY A 172 -8.05 9.11 -16.74
N SER A 173 -6.96 9.23 -15.98
CA SER A 173 -5.69 9.77 -16.48
C SER A 173 -5.08 8.89 -17.56
N TYR A 174 -5.08 7.57 -17.35
CA TYR A 174 -4.56 6.61 -18.32
C TYR A 174 -5.31 6.70 -19.66
N SER A 175 -6.64 6.71 -19.61
CA SER A 175 -7.49 6.80 -20.80
C SER A 175 -7.29 8.12 -21.54
N PHE A 176 -7.15 9.22 -20.81
CA PHE A 176 -6.86 10.53 -21.40
C PHE A 176 -5.51 10.56 -22.12
N MET A 177 -4.48 9.93 -21.55
CA MET A 177 -3.15 9.83 -22.18
C MET A 177 -3.16 8.89 -23.39
N LYS A 178 -3.87 7.75 -23.30
CA LYS A 178 -4.02 6.82 -24.42
C LYS A 178 -4.75 7.44 -25.62
N ARG A 179 -5.68 8.38 -25.39
CA ARG A 179 -6.33 9.15 -26.46
C ARG A 179 -5.39 10.11 -27.21
N ARG A 180 -4.18 10.35 -26.67
CA ARG A 180 -3.13 11.18 -27.29
C ARG A 180 -1.99 10.33 -27.86
N ASP A 181 -2.25 9.06 -28.14
CA ASP A 181 -1.27 8.10 -28.66
C ASP A 181 0.01 7.96 -27.84
N MET A 182 -0.08 8.22 -26.53
CA MET A 182 1.04 7.96 -25.63
C MET A 182 1.24 6.45 -25.46
N ASP A 183 2.52 6.05 -25.36
CA ASP A 183 2.89 4.68 -25.05
C ASP A 183 2.26 4.23 -23.71
N SER A 184 1.85 2.96 -23.64
CA SER A 184 1.13 2.41 -22.50
C SER A 184 1.95 2.46 -21.21
N ALA A 185 3.28 2.31 -21.27
CA ALA A 185 4.13 2.40 -20.10
C ALA A 185 4.24 3.85 -19.61
N VAL A 186 4.38 4.81 -20.53
CA VAL A 186 4.42 6.24 -20.18
C VAL A 186 3.08 6.70 -19.62
N ALA A 187 1.97 6.35 -20.28
CA ALA A 187 0.61 6.65 -19.84
C ALA A 187 0.33 6.04 -18.45
N GLY A 188 0.71 4.77 -18.24
CA GLY A 188 0.57 4.11 -16.93
C GLY A 188 1.43 4.77 -15.84
N GLY A 189 2.66 5.15 -16.17
CA GLY A 189 3.56 5.86 -15.26
C GLY A 189 3.00 7.20 -14.80
N ILE A 190 2.59 8.06 -15.74
CA ILE A 190 2.04 9.39 -15.41
C ILE A 190 0.71 9.24 -14.68
N ALA A 191 -0.19 8.36 -15.12
CA ALA A 191 -1.45 8.09 -14.44
C ALA A 191 -1.23 7.65 -12.99
N GLY A 192 -0.26 6.75 -12.75
CA GLY A 192 0.10 6.29 -11.41
C GLY A 192 0.69 7.40 -10.53
N LEU A 193 1.53 8.27 -11.08
CA LEU A 193 2.13 9.40 -10.35
C LEU A 193 1.08 10.46 -10.00
N LEU A 194 0.21 10.83 -10.95
CA LEU A 194 -0.87 11.78 -10.73
C LEU A 194 -1.82 11.25 -9.65
N SER A 195 -2.30 10.02 -9.80
CA SER A 195 -3.23 9.41 -8.83
C SER A 195 -2.63 9.34 -7.45
N LYS A 196 -1.38 8.90 -7.31
CA LYS A 196 -0.70 8.87 -6.01
C LYS A 196 -0.56 10.25 -5.40
N THR A 197 -0.27 11.27 -6.20
CA THR A 197 -0.10 12.65 -5.73
C THR A 197 -1.43 13.24 -5.25
N PHE A 198 -2.49 13.12 -6.05
CA PHE A 198 -3.82 13.65 -5.68
C PHE A 198 -4.41 12.96 -4.44
N VAL A 199 -4.23 11.65 -4.31
CA VAL A 199 -4.84 10.86 -3.22
C VAL A 199 -3.94 10.82 -1.97
N TYR A 200 -2.70 11.31 -2.06
CA TYR A 200 -1.75 11.26 -0.94
C TYR A 200 -2.26 11.83 0.40
N PRO A 201 -3.01 12.95 0.45
CA PRO A 201 -3.59 13.45 1.68
C PRO A 201 -4.48 12.41 2.40
N LEU A 202 -5.24 11.60 1.65
CA LEU A 202 -6.09 10.54 2.22
C LEU A 202 -5.26 9.39 2.78
N ASP A 203 -4.12 9.03 2.16
CA ASP A 203 -3.18 8.03 2.72
C ASP A 203 -2.66 8.52 4.07
N LEU A 204 -2.20 9.77 4.18
CA LEU A 204 -1.69 10.32 5.43
C LEU A 204 -2.78 10.34 6.53
N ILE A 205 -3.99 10.77 6.18
CA ILE A 205 -5.13 10.82 7.10
C ILE A 205 -5.49 9.41 7.59
N LYS A 206 -5.56 8.43 6.68
CA LYS A 206 -5.83 7.02 7.01
C LYS A 206 -4.84 6.50 8.05
N ARG A 207 -3.54 6.70 7.85
CA ARG A 207 -2.51 6.20 8.78
C ARG A 207 -2.63 6.82 10.18
N ARG A 208 -2.95 8.11 10.26
CA ARG A 208 -3.17 8.78 11.56
C ARG A 208 -4.42 8.27 12.26
N LEU A 209 -5.49 8.05 11.52
CA LEU A 209 -6.74 7.51 12.06
C LEU A 209 -6.55 6.10 12.65
N GLN A 210 -5.78 5.25 11.96
CA GLN A 210 -5.42 3.89 12.38
C GLN A 210 -4.67 3.84 13.73
N ILE A 211 -3.91 4.88 14.06
CA ILE A 211 -3.15 4.96 15.33
C ILE A 211 -3.90 5.74 16.41
N LYS A 212 -4.38 6.96 16.10
CA LYS A 212 -4.79 7.96 17.10
C LYS A 212 -6.28 8.26 17.13
N GLY A 213 -7.08 7.69 16.21
CA GLY A 213 -8.55 7.66 16.26
C GLY A 213 -9.33 8.94 16.00
N ASN A 214 -8.88 10.11 16.46
CA ASN A 214 -9.68 11.34 16.31
C ASN A 214 -9.33 12.09 15.00
N LEU A 215 -10.05 11.77 13.92
CA LEU A 215 -9.81 12.30 12.57
C LEU A 215 -9.70 13.84 12.51
N LEU A 216 -10.70 14.54 13.04
CA LEU A 216 -10.83 16.00 12.92
C LEU A 216 -9.70 16.74 13.63
N ASN A 217 -9.32 16.26 14.83
CA ASN A 217 -8.21 16.86 15.58
C ASN A 217 -6.89 16.73 14.80
N HIS A 218 -6.69 15.62 14.09
CA HIS A 218 -5.46 15.41 13.32
C HIS A 218 -5.41 16.29 12.08
N ILE A 219 -6.51 16.42 11.34
CA ILE A 219 -6.61 17.31 10.18
C ILE A 219 -6.33 18.76 10.60
N LYS A 220 -7.01 19.23 11.66
CA LYS A 220 -6.79 20.58 12.22
C LYS A 220 -5.34 20.77 12.68
N GLN A 221 -4.76 19.77 13.34
CA GLN A 221 -3.37 19.84 13.81
C GLN A 221 -2.37 19.90 12.66
N ILE A 222 -2.54 19.08 11.61
CA ILE A 222 -1.65 19.10 10.42
C ILE A 222 -1.69 20.48 9.79
N TYR A 223 -2.91 21.01 9.57
CA TYR A 223 -3.11 22.31 8.95
C TYR A 223 -2.48 23.45 9.79
N ARG A 224 -2.67 23.43 11.11
CA ARG A 224 -2.09 24.45 12.01
C ARG A 224 -0.56 24.44 12.06
N ILE A 225 0.08 23.25 12.00
CA ILE A 225 1.54 23.15 12.15
C ILE A 225 2.27 23.35 10.82
N ASN A 226 1.80 22.72 9.75
CA ASN A 226 2.52 22.61 8.48
C ASN A 226 1.73 23.11 7.27
N GLY A 227 0.52 23.66 7.47
CA GLY A 227 -0.39 24.05 6.40
C GLY A 227 -0.76 22.90 5.47
N PHE A 228 -1.08 23.24 4.21
CA PHE A 228 -1.38 22.25 3.17
C PHE A 228 -0.21 21.31 2.84
N ARG A 229 1.03 21.79 2.95
CA ARG A 229 2.23 20.98 2.72
C ARG A 229 2.34 19.82 3.70
N GLY A 230 1.78 19.95 4.90
CA GLY A 230 1.74 18.89 5.91
C GLY A 230 1.05 17.61 5.45
N PHE A 231 0.05 17.70 4.57
CA PHE A 231 -0.67 16.54 4.03
C PHE A 231 0.16 15.72 3.04
N TYR A 232 1.23 16.29 2.48
CA TYR A 232 2.12 15.67 1.51
C TYR A 232 3.39 15.07 2.12
N ARG A 233 3.45 15.02 3.45
CA ARG A 233 4.61 14.55 4.19
C ARG A 233 4.90 13.07 3.90
N GLY A 234 6.09 12.79 3.39
CA GLY A 234 6.53 11.45 2.97
C GLY A 234 6.16 11.07 1.53
N LEU A 235 5.57 11.98 0.74
CA LEU A 235 5.26 11.71 -0.67
C LEU A 235 6.53 11.36 -1.44
N SER A 236 7.64 12.07 -1.19
CA SER A 236 8.94 11.76 -1.80
C SER A 236 9.38 10.32 -1.58
N LEU A 237 9.22 9.78 -0.38
CA LEU A 237 9.51 8.36 -0.09
C LEU A 237 8.55 7.42 -0.82
N ALA A 238 7.28 7.78 -0.91
CA ALA A 238 6.28 6.98 -1.62
C ALA A 238 6.56 6.91 -3.13
N LEU A 239 7.03 8.02 -3.72
CA LEU A 239 7.42 8.09 -5.13
C LEU A 239 8.75 7.38 -5.36
N LEU A 240 9.77 7.66 -4.53
CA LEU A 240 11.10 7.03 -4.60
C LEU A 240 11.01 5.51 -4.52
N LYS A 241 10.11 4.99 -3.67
CA LYS A 241 9.88 3.54 -3.52
C LYS A 241 9.37 2.87 -4.81
N SER A 242 8.63 3.59 -5.66
CA SER A 242 7.90 2.97 -6.77
C SER A 242 8.81 2.30 -7.80
N VAL A 243 9.91 2.95 -8.17
CA VAL A 243 10.90 2.45 -9.13
C VAL A 243 11.60 1.16 -8.64
N PRO A 244 12.27 1.14 -7.46
CA PRO A 244 12.95 -0.07 -6.98
C PRO A 244 11.96 -1.19 -6.67
N SER A 245 10.74 -0.88 -6.22
CA SER A 245 9.72 -1.90 -5.98
C SER A 245 9.37 -2.65 -7.27
N THR A 246 9.15 -1.93 -8.38
CA THR A 246 8.85 -2.55 -9.67
C THR A 246 10.05 -3.31 -10.22
N ALA A 247 11.25 -2.71 -10.18
CA ALA A 247 12.47 -3.33 -10.67
C ALA A 247 12.80 -4.65 -9.94
N LEU A 248 12.75 -4.66 -8.61
CA LEU A 248 12.97 -5.86 -7.80
C LEU A 248 11.90 -6.93 -8.06
N SER A 249 10.64 -6.52 -8.27
CA SER A 249 9.56 -7.47 -8.55
C SER A 249 9.78 -8.24 -9.85
N LEU A 250 10.16 -7.52 -10.92
CA LEU A 250 10.48 -8.15 -12.20
C LEU A 250 11.73 -9.02 -12.09
N TYR A 251 12.81 -8.48 -11.52
CA TYR A 251 14.07 -9.20 -11.35
C TYR A 251 13.91 -10.51 -10.58
N PHE A 252 13.28 -10.47 -9.39
CA PHE A 252 13.10 -11.67 -8.59
C PHE A 252 12.10 -12.64 -9.20
N TYR A 253 11.07 -12.15 -9.89
CA TYR A 253 10.14 -13.03 -10.59
C TYR A 253 10.85 -13.82 -11.69
N GLU A 254 11.67 -13.16 -12.51
CA GLU A 254 12.47 -13.83 -13.55
C GLU A 254 13.50 -14.79 -12.94
N PHE A 255 14.18 -14.37 -11.86
CA PHE A 255 15.15 -15.21 -11.16
C PHE A 255 14.52 -16.51 -10.66
N PHE A 256 13.38 -16.43 -9.95
CA PHE A 256 12.72 -17.62 -9.42
C PHE A 256 12.04 -18.46 -10.50
N THR A 257 11.51 -17.83 -11.55
CA THR A 257 10.96 -18.58 -12.69
C THR A 257 12.05 -19.45 -13.31
N LYS A 258 13.25 -18.89 -13.55
CA LYS A 258 14.40 -19.66 -14.06
C LYS A 258 14.92 -20.72 -13.09
N LEU A 259 14.78 -20.48 -11.78
CA LEU A 259 15.22 -21.44 -10.75
C LEU A 259 14.27 -22.64 -10.62
N TYR A 260 12.98 -22.46 -10.92
CA TYR A 260 11.95 -23.49 -10.78
C TYR A 260 11.55 -24.16 -12.09
N SER A 261 12.01 -23.64 -13.24
CA SER A 261 11.94 -24.30 -14.55
C SER A 261 12.97 -25.43 -14.66
#